data_AF-A0A8H5FXU7-F1
#
_entry.id   AF-A0A8H5FXU7-F1
#
_cell.length_a   1.000
_cell.length_b   1.000
_cell.length_c   1.000
_cell.angle_alpha   90.00
_cell.angle_beta   90.00
_cell.angle_gamma   90.00
#
_symmetry.space_group_name_H-M   'P 1'
#
loop_
_entity.id
_entity.type
_entity.pdbx_description
1 polymer ?
#
loop_
_entity_poly.entity_id
_entity_poly.type
_entity_poly.pdbx_seq_one_letter_code
_entity_poly.pdbx_strand_id
1 'polypeptide(L)'
;MMNGYPPLPEITNPDMVLAVFAHESLGPLGDDTEFSGSKRLAQLGKRVVDQAITFHYFMKEPFLSADDIEEQRRVNAPNYVELLHSYGLKGKIRCSPEYSAFIDTQEGALDFFEKYMGAVFLLHGMSTIQEWVSQIVEPGSQTPLVPSNQPNAQPNLGSNLPPGFGNMQQQHPPPPPPNQPPPPPPSYYSQGHTAAPPPPAAPIQSNFQILAQFNMTAHQRGYLVTYPARSEGPHHTPIWHVQCCLNGEVRGEGSGKNQKQAKEMAARQAWNSMGWGHLPDQ
;
A
#
# COMPACT_ATOMS: atom_id res chain seq x y z
N MET A 1 21.37 1.40 -27.97
CA MET A 1 21.36 0.20 -27.10
C MET A 1 22.80 -0.12 -26.78
N MET A 2 23.26 0.08 -25.55
CA MET A 2 24.70 -0.01 -25.26
C MET A 2 25.10 -1.18 -24.36
N ASN A 3 24.17 -1.99 -23.83
CA ASN A 3 24.49 -3.10 -22.90
C ASN A 3 23.48 -4.27 -22.89
N GLY A 4 22.70 -4.52 -23.95
CA GLY A 4 21.74 -5.65 -24.00
C GLY A 4 20.50 -5.52 -23.11
N TYR A 5 20.52 -4.62 -22.11
CA TYR A 5 19.36 -4.29 -21.26
C TYR A 5 18.43 -3.24 -21.90
N PRO A 6 17.12 -3.25 -21.55
CA PRO A 6 16.16 -2.23 -22.00
C PRO A 6 16.57 -0.83 -21.52
N PRO A 7 16.10 0.24 -22.17
CA PRO A 7 16.32 1.60 -21.66
C PRO A 7 15.71 1.75 -20.25
N LEU A 8 16.42 2.41 -19.35
CA LEU A 8 15.93 2.69 -18.01
C LEU A 8 14.78 3.71 -18.07
N PRO A 9 13.61 3.47 -17.44
CA PRO A 9 12.49 4.40 -17.45
C PRO A 9 12.88 5.75 -16.84
N GLU A 10 12.61 6.85 -17.53
CA GLU A 10 13.10 8.16 -17.10
C GLU A 10 12.32 8.75 -15.92
N ILE A 11 13.02 9.31 -14.94
CA ILE A 11 12.43 10.11 -13.85
C ILE A 11 12.65 11.59 -14.18
N THR A 12 11.60 12.29 -14.59
CA THR A 12 11.66 13.69 -15.03
C THR A 12 11.43 14.70 -13.90
N ASN A 13 10.79 14.27 -12.80
CA ASN A 13 10.48 15.14 -11.66
C ASN A 13 11.74 15.33 -10.77
N PRO A 14 12.24 16.57 -10.58
CA PRO A 14 13.45 16.82 -9.79
C PRO A 14 13.39 16.35 -8.33
N ASP A 15 12.22 16.46 -7.68
CA ASP A 15 12.04 16.02 -6.30
C ASP A 15 12.11 14.49 -6.20
N MET A 16 11.58 13.79 -7.20
CA MET A 16 11.69 12.33 -7.30
C MET A 16 13.13 11.90 -7.61
N VAL A 17 13.84 12.62 -8.48
CA VAL A 17 15.26 12.36 -8.75
C VAL A 17 16.06 12.50 -7.45
N LEU A 18 15.84 13.57 -6.69
CA LEU A 18 16.53 13.77 -5.41
C LEU A 18 16.18 12.65 -4.42
N ALA A 19 14.90 12.29 -4.28
CA ALA A 19 14.44 11.25 -3.36
C ALA A 19 15.00 9.86 -3.69
N VAL A 20 15.29 9.57 -4.96
CA VAL A 20 15.85 8.28 -5.39
C VAL A 20 17.38 8.27 -5.32
N PHE A 21 18.04 9.33 -5.79
CA PHE A 21 19.49 9.37 -5.95
C PHE A 21 20.25 9.92 -4.74
N ALA A 22 19.59 10.60 -3.80
CA ALA A 22 20.20 11.00 -2.53
C ALA A 22 19.74 10.07 -1.40
N HIS A 23 20.67 9.29 -0.86
CA HIS A 23 20.39 8.34 0.21
C HIS A 23 20.26 9.04 1.57
N GLU A 24 19.36 8.54 2.42
CA GLU A 24 19.09 9.06 3.77
C GLU A 24 20.30 8.97 4.72
N SER A 25 21.32 8.19 4.37
CA SER A 25 22.58 8.15 5.13
C SER A 25 23.37 9.45 5.07
N LEU A 26 23.01 10.38 4.19
CA LEU A 26 23.55 11.75 4.18
C LEU A 26 22.89 12.69 5.19
N GLY A 27 21.93 12.18 5.98
CA GLY A 27 21.14 12.95 6.94
C GLY A 27 19.76 13.32 6.39
N PRO A 28 18.84 13.77 7.25
CA PRO A 28 17.52 14.19 6.83
C PRO A 28 17.63 15.41 5.91
N LEU A 29 17.24 15.23 4.65
CA LEU A 29 17.10 16.31 3.66
C LEU A 29 15.81 17.09 3.98
N GLY A 30 15.75 17.77 5.13
CA GLY A 30 14.57 18.51 5.59
C GLY A 30 13.55 17.67 6.38
N ASP A 31 12.59 18.40 6.96
CA ASP A 31 11.71 18.12 8.12
C ASP A 31 11.60 16.67 8.62
N ASP A 32 11.79 16.55 9.94
CA ASP A 32 12.03 15.38 10.80
C ASP A 32 10.83 14.43 10.87
N THR A 33 10.43 13.90 9.71
CA THR A 33 9.27 13.04 9.61
C THR A 33 9.70 11.62 9.26
N GLU A 34 9.24 10.71 10.12
CA GLU A 34 9.11 9.26 9.93
C GLU A 34 8.46 8.84 8.59
N PHE A 35 8.08 9.82 7.77
CA PHE A 35 7.50 9.76 6.42
C PHE A 35 8.52 9.99 5.29
N SER A 36 9.83 9.87 5.54
CA SER A 36 10.89 9.94 4.51
C SER A 36 10.44 9.29 3.20
N GLY A 37 10.27 10.12 2.16
CA GLY A 37 9.73 9.70 0.86
C GLY A 37 10.52 8.54 0.26
N SER A 38 11.83 8.49 0.52
CA SER A 38 12.75 7.45 0.05
C SER A 38 12.36 6.04 0.51
N LYS A 39 12.07 5.81 1.80
CA LYS A 39 11.65 4.48 2.29
C LYS A 39 10.29 4.08 1.77
N ARG A 40 9.36 5.04 1.68
CA ARG A 40 8.01 4.80 1.15
C ARG A 40 8.05 4.42 -0.33
N LEU A 41 8.92 5.07 -1.11
CA LEU A 41 9.17 4.71 -2.50
C LEU A 41 9.75 3.30 -2.62
N ALA A 42 10.74 2.94 -1.80
CA ALA A 42 11.29 1.58 -1.80
C ALA A 42 10.22 0.52 -1.47
N GLN A 43 9.38 0.76 -0.46
CA GLN A 43 8.29 -0.17 -0.12
C GLN A 43 7.25 -0.31 -1.23
N LEU A 44 6.88 0.79 -1.90
CA LEU A 44 5.99 0.75 -3.05
C LEU A 44 6.63 -0.03 -4.21
N GLY A 45 7.87 0.33 -4.53
CA GLY A 45 8.72 -0.28 -5.53
C GLY A 45 8.83 -1.80 -5.41
N LYS A 46 9.13 -2.28 -4.20
CA LYS A 46 9.16 -3.70 -3.87
C LYS A 46 7.90 -4.43 -4.33
N ARG A 47 6.72 -3.88 -4.04
CA ARG A 47 5.45 -4.52 -4.41
C ARG A 47 5.18 -4.49 -5.90
N VAL A 48 5.46 -3.38 -6.56
CA VAL A 48 5.20 -3.24 -8.00
C VAL A 48 6.17 -4.07 -8.84
N VAL A 49 7.43 -4.19 -8.43
CA VAL A 49 8.42 -5.08 -9.08
C VAL A 49 8.04 -6.55 -8.85
N ASP A 50 7.74 -6.93 -7.61
CA ASP A 50 7.30 -8.29 -7.26
C ASP A 50 6.06 -8.70 -8.06
N GLN A 51 5.07 -7.80 -8.17
CA GLN A 51 3.89 -7.99 -9.00
C GLN A 51 4.24 -8.11 -10.49
N ALA A 52 5.10 -7.25 -11.03
CA ALA A 52 5.45 -7.26 -12.45
C ALA A 52 6.15 -8.56 -12.87
N ILE A 53 7.08 -9.04 -12.03
CA ILE A 53 7.77 -10.31 -12.23
C ILE A 53 6.77 -11.47 -12.17
N THR A 54 5.89 -11.48 -11.16
CA THR A 54 4.88 -12.52 -10.99
C THR A 54 3.91 -12.55 -12.17
N PHE A 55 3.44 -11.38 -12.60
CA PHE A 55 2.52 -11.23 -13.72
C PHE A 55 3.16 -11.66 -15.05
N HIS A 56 4.46 -11.41 -15.23
CA HIS A 56 5.21 -11.89 -16.39
C HIS A 56 5.10 -13.41 -16.56
N TYR A 57 5.42 -14.17 -15.51
CA TYR A 57 5.35 -15.63 -15.56
C TYR A 57 3.92 -16.17 -15.56
N PHE A 58 2.99 -15.48 -14.87
CA PHE A 58 1.58 -15.84 -14.87
C PHE A 58 0.96 -15.80 -16.28
N MET A 59 1.34 -14.80 -17.09
CA MET A 59 0.82 -14.61 -18.45
C MET A 59 1.60 -15.39 -19.51
N LYS A 60 2.65 -16.15 -19.13
CA LYS A 60 3.47 -16.90 -20.08
C LYS A 60 2.68 -18.07 -20.67
N GLU A 61 2.92 -18.34 -21.95
CA GLU A 61 2.41 -19.53 -22.64
C GLU A 61 3.55 -20.52 -22.94
N PRO A 62 3.36 -21.82 -22.67
CA PRO A 62 2.20 -22.43 -22.01
C PRO A 62 2.05 -21.99 -20.54
N PHE A 63 0.81 -21.99 -20.04
CA PHE A 63 0.52 -21.56 -18.67
C PHE A 63 1.31 -22.38 -17.65
N LEU A 64 1.94 -21.67 -16.72
CA LEU A 64 2.73 -22.25 -15.65
C LEU A 64 1.84 -22.56 -14.44
N SER A 65 2.19 -23.62 -13.70
CA SER A 65 1.60 -23.86 -12.39
C SER A 65 2.12 -22.84 -11.36
N ALA A 66 1.49 -22.73 -10.20
CA ALA A 66 1.95 -21.81 -9.14
C ALA A 66 3.39 -22.15 -8.69
N ASP A 67 3.72 -23.43 -8.56
CA ASP A 67 5.06 -23.89 -8.19
C ASP A 67 6.09 -23.58 -9.29
N ASP A 68 5.71 -23.75 -10.55
CA ASP A 68 6.58 -23.40 -11.69
C ASP A 68 6.81 -21.89 -11.77
N ILE A 69 5.80 -21.06 -11.47
CA ILE A 69 5.95 -19.60 -11.41
C ILE A 69 7.00 -19.24 -10.35
N GLU A 70 6.86 -19.75 -9.13
CA GLU A 70 7.83 -19.47 -8.06
C GLU A 70 9.24 -19.94 -8.41
N GLU A 71 9.36 -21.11 -9.06
CA GLU A 71 10.65 -21.62 -9.51
C GLU A 71 11.28 -20.76 -10.61
N GLN A 72 10.50 -20.31 -11.60
CA GLN A 72 10.98 -19.39 -12.64
C GLN A 72 11.42 -18.05 -12.05
N ARG A 73 10.68 -17.52 -11.07
CA ARG A 73 11.05 -16.28 -10.36
C ARG A 73 12.38 -16.43 -9.62
N ARG A 74 12.62 -17.59 -9.02
CA ARG A 74 13.84 -17.90 -8.27
C ARG A 74 15.05 -18.08 -9.21
N VAL A 75 14.89 -18.84 -10.29
CA VAL A 75 15.98 -19.16 -11.23
C VAL A 75 16.38 -17.95 -12.08
N ASN A 76 15.40 -17.14 -12.49
CA ASN A 76 15.63 -15.96 -13.33
C ASN A 76 15.59 -14.65 -12.53
N ALA A 77 15.99 -14.70 -11.25
CA ALA A 77 16.08 -13.51 -10.42
C ALA A 77 17.09 -12.52 -11.04
N PRO A 78 16.71 -11.24 -11.26
CA PRO A 78 17.61 -10.28 -11.88
C PRO A 78 18.90 -10.04 -11.08
N ASN A 79 20.02 -9.89 -11.77
CA ASN A 79 21.27 -9.45 -11.17
C ASN A 79 21.29 -7.92 -11.05
N TYR A 80 20.88 -7.39 -9.89
CA TYR A 80 20.74 -5.95 -9.70
C TYR A 80 22.08 -5.22 -9.61
N VAL A 81 23.14 -5.90 -9.15
CA VAL A 81 24.50 -5.34 -9.15
C VAL A 81 24.98 -5.10 -10.57
N GLU A 82 24.78 -6.07 -11.46
CA GLU A 82 25.13 -5.95 -12.87
C GLU A 82 24.29 -4.87 -13.57
N LEU A 83 22.98 -4.81 -13.30
CA LEU A 83 22.12 -3.74 -13.81
C LEU A 83 22.61 -2.36 -13.38
N LEU A 84 22.92 -2.18 -12.09
CA LEU A 84 23.43 -0.91 -11.53
C LEU A 84 24.69 -0.44 -12.28
N HIS A 85 25.61 -1.38 -12.55
CA HIS A 85 26.84 -1.11 -13.29
C HIS A 85 26.56 -0.81 -14.77
N SER A 86 25.71 -1.61 -15.43
CA SER A 86 25.40 -1.49 -16.85
C SER A 86 24.77 -0.13 -17.22
N TYR A 87 23.99 0.45 -16.30
CA TYR A 87 23.37 1.77 -16.46
C TYR A 87 24.25 2.93 -15.94
N GLY A 88 25.42 2.64 -15.35
CA GLY A 88 26.29 3.65 -14.75
C GLY A 88 25.64 4.43 -13.62
N LEU A 89 24.74 3.80 -12.86
CA LEU A 89 23.93 4.49 -11.84
C LEU A 89 24.72 4.74 -10.56
N LYS A 90 25.68 3.87 -10.21
CA LYS A 90 26.50 4.01 -9.01
C LYS A 90 27.15 5.40 -8.88
N GLY A 91 27.70 5.95 -9.97
CA GLY A 91 28.33 7.27 -9.96
C GLY A 91 27.36 8.46 -9.78
N LYS A 92 26.06 8.23 -10.00
CA LYS A 92 25.01 9.24 -9.85
C LYS A 92 24.43 9.27 -8.43
N ILE A 93 24.60 8.19 -7.67
CA ILE A 93 24.04 8.04 -6.33
C ILE A 93 24.90 8.82 -5.33
N ARG A 94 24.25 9.63 -4.49
CA ARG A 94 24.88 10.39 -3.42
C ARG A 94 24.54 9.70 -2.10
N CYS A 95 25.54 9.14 -1.43
CA CYS A 95 25.39 8.38 -0.21
C CYS A 95 26.65 8.43 0.67
N SER A 96 26.52 8.01 1.93
CA SER A 96 27.68 7.81 2.82
C SER A 96 28.60 6.68 2.32
N PRO A 97 29.90 6.67 2.69
CA PRO A 97 30.83 5.61 2.30
C PRO A 97 30.37 4.19 2.70
N GLU A 98 29.71 4.06 3.87
CA GLU A 98 29.14 2.80 4.35
C GLU A 98 28.02 2.29 3.43
N TYR A 99 27.09 3.17 3.03
CA TYR A 99 26.03 2.79 2.11
C TYR A 99 26.57 2.55 0.69
N SER A 100 27.63 3.27 0.29
CA SER A 100 28.30 3.01 -0.99
C SER A 100 28.93 1.61 -1.06
N ALA A 101 29.32 1.01 0.07
CA ALA A 101 29.77 -0.38 0.10
C ALA A 101 28.58 -1.34 0.09
N PHE A 102 27.48 -0.99 0.77
CA PHE A 102 26.25 -1.76 0.78
C PHE A 102 25.59 -1.85 -0.61
N ILE A 103 25.59 -0.76 -1.38
CA ILE A 103 24.97 -0.75 -2.72
C ILE A 103 25.69 -1.64 -3.75
N ASP A 104 26.91 -2.08 -3.44
CA ASP A 104 27.66 -3.05 -4.25
C ASP A 104 27.21 -4.50 -4.01
N THR A 105 26.35 -4.76 -3.02
CA THR A 105 25.74 -6.08 -2.81
C THR A 105 24.43 -6.20 -3.58
N GLN A 106 23.99 -7.44 -3.81
CA GLN A 106 22.71 -7.72 -4.47
C GLN A 106 21.53 -7.10 -3.72
N GLU A 107 21.57 -7.14 -2.38
CA GLU A 107 20.54 -6.57 -1.52
C GLU A 107 20.51 -5.04 -1.60
N GLY A 108 21.67 -4.39 -1.57
CA GLY A 108 21.73 -2.93 -1.67
C GLY A 108 21.38 -2.41 -3.06
N ALA A 109 21.79 -3.10 -4.12
CA ALA A 109 21.38 -2.76 -5.48
C ALA A 109 19.86 -2.95 -5.67
N LEU A 110 19.29 -4.04 -5.14
CA LEU A 110 17.84 -4.26 -5.14
C LEU A 110 17.10 -3.15 -4.40
N ASP A 111 17.52 -2.76 -3.18
CA ASP A 111 16.92 -1.67 -2.42
C ASP A 111 16.88 -0.35 -3.24
N PHE A 112 17.96 -0.05 -3.95
CA PHE A 112 18.01 1.09 -4.85
C PHE A 112 17.02 0.97 -6.02
N PHE A 113 16.97 -0.18 -6.70
CA PHE A 113 16.04 -0.38 -7.81
C PHE A 113 14.58 -0.41 -7.36
N GLU A 114 14.26 -0.97 -6.20
CA GLU A 114 12.93 -0.89 -5.60
C GLU A 114 12.55 0.59 -5.43
N LYS A 115 13.42 1.40 -4.80
CA LYS A 115 13.18 2.84 -4.65
C LYS A 115 12.97 3.56 -5.99
N TYR A 116 13.81 3.25 -6.97
CA TYR A 116 13.68 3.80 -8.33
C TYR A 116 12.33 3.44 -8.96
N MET A 117 11.93 2.16 -8.88
CA MET A 117 10.69 1.67 -9.45
C MET A 117 9.45 2.21 -8.73
N GLY A 118 9.55 2.50 -7.43
CA GLY A 118 8.50 3.23 -6.71
C GLY A 118 8.26 4.62 -7.30
N ALA A 119 9.32 5.34 -7.68
CA ALA A 119 9.19 6.65 -8.33
C ALA A 119 8.66 6.53 -9.76
N VAL A 120 9.15 5.56 -10.54
CA VAL A 120 8.64 5.28 -11.90
C VAL A 120 7.15 4.95 -11.87
N PHE A 121 6.69 4.16 -10.90
CA PHE A 121 5.28 3.81 -10.75
C PHE A 121 4.40 5.05 -10.56
N LEU A 122 4.83 6.00 -9.74
CA LEU A 122 4.06 7.22 -9.49
C LEU A 122 4.02 8.16 -10.71
N LEU A 123 5.06 8.13 -11.55
CA LEU A 123 5.15 9.00 -12.72
C LEU A 123 4.48 8.40 -13.97
N HIS A 124 4.68 7.10 -14.20
CA HIS A 124 4.34 6.43 -15.47
C HIS A 124 3.42 5.22 -15.31
N GLY A 125 3.15 4.79 -14.07
CA GLY A 125 2.27 3.66 -13.78
C GLY A 125 2.90 2.29 -14.03
N MET A 126 2.05 1.27 -13.98
CA MET A 126 2.47 -0.14 -14.03
C MET A 126 2.93 -0.60 -15.41
N SER A 127 2.40 -0.04 -16.49
CA SER A 127 2.72 -0.47 -17.86
C SER A 127 4.21 -0.32 -18.19
N THR A 128 4.80 0.83 -17.82
CA THR A 128 6.23 1.10 -18.03
C THR A 128 7.11 0.17 -17.20
N ILE A 129 6.68 -0.17 -15.98
CA ILE A 129 7.40 -1.13 -15.14
C ILE A 129 7.30 -2.53 -15.73
N GLN A 130 6.13 -2.96 -16.19
CA GLN A 130 5.94 -4.27 -16.79
C GLN A 130 6.83 -4.47 -18.03
N GLU A 131 6.91 -3.46 -18.90
CA GLU A 131 7.76 -3.48 -20.09
C GLU A 131 9.24 -3.63 -19.71
N TRP A 132 9.71 -2.82 -18.77
CA TRP A 132 11.10 -2.86 -18.32
C TRP A 132 11.43 -4.19 -17.60
N VAL A 133 10.59 -4.62 -16.66
CA VAL A 133 10.80 -5.87 -15.89
C VAL A 133 10.77 -7.10 -16.79
N SER A 134 9.83 -7.19 -17.74
CA SER A 134 9.71 -8.36 -18.63
C SER A 134 11.00 -8.58 -19.44
N GLN A 135 11.61 -7.49 -19.93
CA GLN A 135 12.87 -7.56 -20.66
C GLN A 135 14.08 -7.88 -19.78
N ILE A 136 14.01 -7.65 -18.47
CA ILE A 136 15.09 -7.97 -17.54
C ILE A 136 15.04 -9.43 -17.10
N VAL A 137 13.85 -9.95 -16.80
CA VAL A 137 13.69 -11.33 -16.35
C VAL A 137 13.83 -12.33 -17.50
N GLU A 138 13.36 -11.96 -18.70
CA GLU A 138 13.47 -12.78 -19.89
C GLU A 138 13.67 -11.88 -21.14
N PRO A 139 14.93 -11.58 -21.52
CA PRO A 139 15.23 -10.71 -22.65
C PRO A 139 14.59 -11.21 -23.95
N GLY A 140 13.90 -10.33 -24.67
CA GLY A 140 13.23 -10.67 -25.93
C GLY A 140 11.85 -11.34 -25.78
N SER A 141 11.36 -11.50 -24.55
CA SER A 141 9.99 -11.95 -24.29
C SER A 141 8.93 -10.94 -24.76
N GLN A 142 7.73 -11.43 -25.05
CA GLN A 142 6.57 -10.57 -25.25
C GLN A 142 6.14 -10.00 -23.90
N THR A 143 5.95 -8.67 -23.83
CA THR A 143 5.50 -8.01 -22.61
C THR A 143 3.99 -8.25 -22.44
N PRO A 144 3.53 -8.79 -21.31
CA PRO A 144 2.10 -8.95 -21.07
C PRO A 144 1.39 -7.60 -21.01
N LEU A 145 0.19 -7.53 -21.57
CA LEU A 145 -0.66 -6.35 -21.47
C LEU A 145 -1.14 -6.20 -20.03
N VAL A 146 -0.72 -5.14 -19.37
CA VAL A 146 -1.23 -4.79 -18.04
C VAL A 146 -2.67 -4.30 -18.19
N PRO A 147 -3.65 -4.89 -17.47
CA PRO A 147 -5.01 -4.38 -17.46
C PRO A 147 -5.01 -2.92 -17.02
N SER A 148 -5.33 -2.02 -17.94
CA SER A 148 -5.47 -0.62 -17.62
C SER A 148 -6.77 -0.47 -16.83
N ASN A 149 -6.74 0.21 -15.67
CA ASN A 149 -7.95 0.66 -15.00
C ASN A 149 -8.61 1.77 -15.85
N GLN A 150 -9.17 1.41 -16.99
CA GLN A 150 -10.27 2.16 -17.55
C GLN A 150 -11.49 1.84 -16.69
N PRO A 151 -12.18 2.84 -16.12
CA PRO A 151 -13.31 2.61 -15.22
C PRO A 151 -14.50 1.85 -15.83
N ASN A 152 -14.44 1.48 -17.12
CA ASN A 152 -15.49 0.78 -17.87
C ASN A 152 -15.07 -0.56 -18.50
N ALA A 153 -13.85 -1.06 -18.29
CA ALA A 153 -13.46 -2.36 -18.82
C ALA A 153 -13.81 -3.45 -17.79
N GLN A 154 -15.03 -4.00 -17.86
CA GLN A 154 -15.29 -5.29 -17.24
C GLN A 154 -14.38 -6.32 -17.91
N PRO A 155 -13.58 -7.11 -17.16
CA PRO A 155 -12.95 -8.28 -17.74
C PRO A 155 -14.07 -9.22 -18.19
N ASN A 156 -14.22 -9.38 -19.51
CA ASN A 156 -15.10 -10.38 -20.07
C ASN A 156 -14.47 -11.76 -19.83
N LEU A 157 -14.58 -12.27 -18.61
CA LEU A 157 -14.29 -13.66 -18.28
C LEU A 157 -15.44 -14.53 -18.81
N GLY A 158 -15.59 -14.53 -20.12
CA GLY A 158 -16.59 -15.30 -20.85
C GLY A 158 -16.23 -16.79 -20.86
N SER A 159 -17.17 -17.59 -20.35
CA SER A 159 -17.60 -18.86 -20.95
C SER A 159 -16.66 -20.07 -20.96
N ASN A 160 -16.00 -20.42 -19.85
CA ASN A 160 -15.46 -21.79 -19.68
C ASN A 160 -15.53 -22.31 -18.23
N LEU A 161 -16.67 -22.13 -17.57
CA LEU A 161 -16.95 -22.84 -16.32
C LEU A 161 -17.45 -24.28 -16.62
N PRO A 162 -17.04 -25.29 -15.82
CA PRO A 162 -17.55 -26.66 -15.94
C PRO A 162 -19.09 -26.72 -15.85
N PRO A 163 -19.74 -27.71 -16.49
CA PRO A 163 -21.20 -27.81 -16.47
C PRO A 163 -21.67 -28.09 -15.04
N GLY A 164 -22.25 -27.05 -14.42
CA GLY A 164 -22.70 -27.06 -13.02
C GLY A 164 -22.85 -25.66 -12.41
N PHE A 165 -22.16 -24.66 -12.96
CA PHE A 165 -22.20 -23.27 -12.47
C PHE A 165 -23.09 -22.33 -13.31
N GLY A 166 -23.85 -22.85 -14.27
CA GLY A 166 -24.54 -22.05 -15.29
C GLY A 166 -25.90 -21.45 -14.92
N ASN A 167 -26.35 -21.49 -13.67
CA ASN A 167 -27.73 -21.09 -13.34
C ASN A 167 -27.91 -20.29 -12.03
N MET A 168 -27.00 -19.37 -11.74
CA MET A 168 -27.31 -18.24 -10.88
C MET A 168 -27.41 -16.98 -11.74
N GLN A 169 -28.54 -16.82 -12.44
CA GLN A 169 -28.99 -15.49 -12.82
C GLN A 169 -29.00 -14.63 -11.55
N GLN A 170 -28.16 -13.59 -11.51
CA GLN A 170 -28.26 -12.51 -10.53
C GLN A 170 -29.61 -11.82 -10.74
N GLN A 171 -30.66 -12.37 -10.16
CA GLN A 171 -31.83 -11.56 -9.83
C GLN A 171 -31.37 -10.69 -8.67
N HIS A 172 -30.95 -9.46 -8.98
CA HIS A 172 -30.79 -8.45 -7.95
C HIS A 172 -32.15 -8.32 -7.22
N PRO A 173 -32.24 -8.63 -5.91
CA PRO A 173 -33.43 -8.29 -5.18
C PRO A 173 -33.61 -6.76 -5.22
N PRO A 174 -34.85 -6.25 -5.32
CA PRO A 174 -35.08 -4.81 -5.24
C PRO A 174 -34.52 -4.26 -3.92
N PRO A 175 -34.06 -2.99 -3.89
CA PRO A 175 -33.51 -2.40 -2.68
C PRO A 175 -34.52 -2.47 -1.54
N PRO A 176 -34.11 -2.86 -0.31
CA PRO A 176 -35.01 -2.91 0.82
C PRO A 176 -35.49 -1.50 1.17
N PRO A 177 -36.76 -1.33 1.61
CA PRO A 177 -37.27 -0.04 2.06
C PRO A 177 -36.46 0.49 3.25
N PRO A 178 -36.31 1.82 3.40
CA PRO A 178 -35.26 2.44 4.21
C PRO A 178 -35.42 2.35 5.74
N ASN A 179 -36.17 1.38 6.28
CA ASN A 179 -36.50 1.39 7.72
C ASN A 179 -36.63 0.02 8.41
N GLN A 180 -35.89 -1.01 7.98
CA GLN A 180 -35.76 -2.25 8.76
C GLN A 180 -34.31 -2.55 9.15
N PRO A 181 -34.03 -2.88 10.41
CA PRO A 181 -32.72 -3.37 10.83
C PRO A 181 -32.42 -4.73 10.16
N PRO A 182 -31.14 -5.05 9.90
CA PRO A 182 -30.77 -6.29 9.23
C PRO A 182 -31.17 -7.52 10.07
N PRO A 183 -31.56 -8.64 9.43
CA PRO A 183 -31.86 -9.88 10.14
C PRO A 183 -30.58 -10.43 10.82
N PRO A 184 -30.71 -11.10 11.98
CA PRO A 184 -29.58 -11.71 12.65
C PRO A 184 -28.99 -12.86 11.80
N PRO A 185 -27.67 -13.12 11.91
CA PRO A 185 -27.03 -14.20 11.16
C PRO A 185 -27.57 -15.57 11.56
N PRO A 186 -27.59 -16.56 10.65
CA PRO A 186 -28.09 -17.90 10.96
C PRO A 186 -27.17 -18.59 11.96
N SER A 187 -27.76 -19.12 13.03
CA SER A 187 -27.11 -19.94 14.04
C SER A 187 -26.73 -21.31 13.47
N TYR A 188 -25.57 -21.38 12.82
CA TYR A 188 -24.87 -22.63 12.60
C TYR A 188 -24.04 -22.96 13.85
N TYR A 189 -24.03 -24.24 14.24
CA TYR A 189 -23.39 -24.83 15.43
C TYR A 189 -24.24 -24.85 16.72
N SER A 190 -25.16 -25.83 16.78
CA SER A 190 -25.43 -26.56 18.02
C SER A 190 -24.90 -27.98 17.85
N GLN A 191 -23.75 -28.27 18.43
CA GLN A 191 -23.40 -29.61 18.90
C GLN A 191 -22.33 -29.50 19.98
N GLY A 192 -22.59 -30.22 21.08
CA GLY A 192 -22.14 -29.85 22.41
C GLY A 192 -20.69 -30.20 22.72
N HIS A 193 -20.04 -29.29 23.45
CA HIS A 193 -18.90 -29.57 24.29
C HIS A 193 -19.07 -28.79 25.61
N THR A 194 -18.75 -29.46 26.70
CA THR A 194 -18.96 -29.03 28.09
C THR A 194 -18.38 -27.65 28.42
N ALA A 195 -19.10 -26.92 29.27
CA ALA A 195 -18.81 -25.55 29.68
C ALA A 195 -17.38 -25.37 30.24
N ALA A 196 -16.58 -24.57 29.54
CA ALA A 196 -15.48 -23.80 30.13
C ALA A 196 -16.01 -22.38 30.44
N PRO A 197 -15.60 -21.74 31.56
CA PRO A 197 -15.99 -20.37 31.83
C PRO A 197 -15.48 -19.46 30.70
N PRO A 198 -16.26 -18.44 30.27
CA PRO A 198 -15.84 -17.54 29.22
C PRO A 198 -14.56 -16.80 29.65
N PRO A 199 -13.58 -16.60 28.75
CA PRO A 199 -12.48 -15.69 29.03
C PRO A 199 -13.05 -14.28 29.28
N PRO A 200 -12.42 -13.46 30.14
CA PRO A 200 -12.89 -12.09 30.38
C PRO A 200 -12.95 -11.35 29.05
N ALA A 201 -14.08 -10.68 28.80
CA ALA A 201 -14.36 -9.95 27.58
C ALA A 201 -13.18 -9.04 27.22
N ALA A 202 -12.45 -9.39 26.18
CA ALA A 202 -11.58 -8.43 25.51
C ALA A 202 -12.50 -7.36 24.89
N PRO A 203 -12.30 -6.07 25.17
CA PRO A 203 -13.16 -5.04 24.62
C PRO A 203 -13.06 -5.05 23.10
N ILE A 204 -14.22 -5.20 22.47
CA ILE A 204 -14.44 -5.18 21.02
C ILE A 204 -13.81 -3.88 20.50
N GLN A 205 -12.71 -3.98 19.76
CA GLN A 205 -12.07 -2.84 19.11
C GLN A 205 -12.85 -2.44 17.86
N SER A 206 -14.05 -1.90 18.05
CA SER A 206 -14.87 -1.24 17.04
C SER A 206 -14.57 0.27 16.97
N ASN A 207 -13.30 0.65 17.03
CA ASN A 207 -12.85 2.05 17.15
C ASN A 207 -11.83 2.43 16.07
N PHE A 208 -11.87 1.85 14.86
CA PHE A 208 -10.99 2.26 13.75
C PHE A 208 -11.73 2.77 12.50
N GLN A 209 -13.06 2.78 12.54
CA GLN A 209 -13.87 3.18 11.39
C GLN A 209 -14.21 4.69 11.42
N ILE A 210 -14.21 5.33 12.60
CA ILE A 210 -14.66 6.72 12.76
C ILE A 210 -13.63 7.69 12.19
N LEU A 211 -12.33 7.47 12.45
CA LEU A 211 -11.26 8.32 11.91
C LEU A 211 -11.25 8.31 10.37
N ALA A 212 -11.39 7.14 9.76
CA ALA A 212 -11.43 6.99 8.30
C ALA A 212 -12.66 7.69 7.71
N GLN A 213 -13.84 7.47 8.31
CA GLN A 213 -15.08 8.10 7.88
C GLN A 213 -15.02 9.62 8.03
N PHE A 214 -14.45 10.12 9.14
CA PHE A 214 -14.24 11.55 9.40
C PHE A 214 -13.36 12.20 8.34
N ASN A 215 -12.17 11.62 8.09
CA ASN A 215 -11.23 12.18 7.12
C ASN A 215 -11.83 12.22 5.72
N MET A 216 -12.52 11.14 5.30
CA MET A 216 -13.21 11.09 4.02
C MET A 216 -14.30 12.17 3.91
N THR A 217 -15.14 12.32 4.94
CA THR A 217 -16.23 13.31 4.96
C THR A 217 -15.69 14.74 4.97
N ALA A 218 -14.64 15.00 5.74
CA ALA A 218 -13.99 16.30 5.81
C ALA A 218 -13.40 16.71 4.46
N HIS A 219 -12.71 15.78 3.79
CA HIS A 219 -12.14 16.02 2.46
C HIS A 219 -13.23 16.25 1.40
N GLN A 220 -14.31 15.45 1.40
CA GLN A 220 -15.46 15.66 0.51
C GLN A 220 -16.12 17.02 0.69
N ARG A 221 -16.09 17.57 1.91
CA ARG A 221 -16.65 18.89 2.25
C ARG A 221 -15.62 20.03 2.10
N GLY A 222 -14.43 19.76 1.57
CA GLY A 222 -13.40 20.76 1.29
C GLY A 222 -12.61 21.25 2.50
N TYR A 223 -12.61 20.51 3.61
CA TYR A 223 -11.79 20.84 4.78
C TYR A 223 -10.38 20.24 4.68
N LEU A 224 -9.37 21.02 5.06
CA LEU A 224 -8.03 20.56 5.33
C LEU A 224 -7.96 20.01 6.76
N VAL A 225 -7.68 18.71 6.91
CA VAL A 225 -7.62 18.05 8.21
C VAL A 225 -6.17 17.94 8.68
N THR A 226 -5.86 18.39 9.89
CA THR A 226 -4.55 18.18 10.54
C THR A 226 -4.70 17.63 11.96
N TYR A 227 -3.68 16.89 12.42
CA TYR A 227 -3.68 16.22 13.71
C TYR A 227 -2.39 16.49 14.51
N PRO A 228 -2.17 17.72 15.02
CA PRO A 228 -1.06 18.00 15.91
C PRO A 228 -1.13 17.11 17.15
N ALA A 229 0.00 16.48 17.49
CA ALA A 229 0.12 15.54 18.58
C ALA A 229 1.22 15.98 19.55
N ARG A 230 0.97 15.81 20.84
CA ARG A 230 1.96 15.95 21.92
C ARG A 230 1.89 14.74 22.83
N SER A 231 3.00 14.39 23.46
CA SER A 231 3.03 13.35 24.49
C SER A 231 3.53 13.93 25.80
N GLU A 232 3.00 13.42 26.91
CA GLU A 232 3.44 13.76 28.26
C GLU A 232 3.57 12.51 29.12
N GLY A 233 4.46 12.55 30.12
CA GLY A 233 4.64 11.47 31.09
C GLY A 233 5.91 10.63 30.90
N PRO A 234 6.08 9.56 31.70
CA PRO A 234 7.27 8.72 31.68
C PRO A 234 7.46 8.01 30.35
N HIS A 235 8.71 7.78 29.95
CA HIS A 235 9.08 7.09 28.70
C HIS A 235 8.39 5.72 28.52
N HIS A 236 8.07 5.04 29.62
CA HIS A 236 7.42 3.72 29.59
C HIS A 236 5.88 3.78 29.60
N THR A 237 5.26 4.96 29.83
CA THR A 237 3.80 5.12 29.84
C THR A 237 3.40 6.55 29.44
N PRO A 238 3.66 6.96 28.19
CA PRO A 238 3.29 8.28 27.71
C PRO A 238 1.77 8.38 27.48
N ILE A 239 1.19 9.51 27.86
CA ILE A 239 -0.16 9.92 27.47
C ILE A 239 -0.02 10.81 26.24
N TRP A 240 -0.66 10.39 25.15
CA TRP A 240 -0.71 11.14 23.91
C TRP A 240 -1.94 12.01 23.89
N HIS A 241 -1.76 13.29 23.58
CA HIS A 241 -2.83 14.25 23.33
C HIS A 241 -2.78 14.68 21.87
N VAL A 242 -3.92 14.64 21.20
CA VAL A 242 -4.06 14.99 19.79
C VAL A 242 -5.23 15.93 19.63
N GLN A 243 -5.04 16.99 18.84
CA GLN A 243 -6.13 17.84 18.40
C GLN A 243 -6.47 17.52 16.95
N CYS A 244 -7.76 17.55 16.59
CA CYS A 244 -8.25 17.44 15.24
C CYS A 244 -8.61 18.84 14.75
N CYS A 245 -7.85 19.36 13.80
CA CYS A 245 -8.05 20.70 13.26
C CYS A 245 -8.63 20.63 11.85
N LEU A 246 -9.69 21.40 11.59
CA LEU A 246 -10.26 21.60 10.25
C LEU A 246 -9.98 23.02 9.81
N ASN A 247 -9.24 23.19 8.70
CA ASN A 247 -8.78 24.50 8.21
C ASN A 247 -8.02 25.32 9.27
N GLY A 248 -7.28 24.64 10.14
CA GLY A 248 -6.52 25.27 11.23
C GLY A 248 -7.33 25.54 12.51
N GLU A 249 -8.64 25.32 12.52
CA GLU A 249 -9.48 25.50 13.70
C GLU A 249 -9.70 24.17 14.43
N VAL A 250 -9.48 24.15 15.74
CA VAL A 250 -9.65 22.94 16.56
C VAL A 250 -11.13 22.56 16.60
N ARG A 251 -11.44 21.31 16.25
CA ARG A 251 -12.80 20.75 16.22
C ARG A 251 -12.99 19.57 17.14
N GLY A 252 -11.91 18.93 17.56
CA GLY A 252 -11.92 17.88 18.57
C GLY A 252 -10.54 17.68 19.17
N GLU A 253 -10.51 17.08 20.33
CA GLU A 253 -9.34 16.72 21.10
C GLU A 253 -9.51 15.27 21.59
N GLY A 254 -8.39 14.56 21.69
CA GLY A 254 -8.38 13.18 22.12
C GLY A 254 -7.10 12.84 22.83
N SER A 255 -7.20 12.00 23.85
CA SER A 255 -6.06 11.51 24.61
C SER A 255 -6.01 10.00 24.64
N GLY A 256 -4.84 9.38 24.61
CA GLY A 256 -4.73 7.91 24.62
C GLY A 256 -3.36 7.39 25.01
N LYS A 257 -3.25 6.07 25.18
CA LYS A 257 -1.99 5.38 25.50
C LYS A 257 -1.03 5.32 24.31
N ASN A 258 -1.54 5.62 23.11
CA ASN A 258 -0.77 5.77 21.89
C ASN A 258 -1.42 6.85 21.00
N GLN A 259 -0.65 7.38 20.06
CA GLN A 259 -1.10 8.45 19.16
C GLN A 259 -2.30 8.04 18.29
N LYS A 260 -2.42 6.74 17.95
CA LYS A 260 -3.53 6.21 17.16
C LYS A 260 -4.86 6.33 17.91
N GLN A 261 -4.88 5.92 19.18
CA GLN A 261 -6.04 6.04 20.06
C GLN A 261 -6.44 7.51 20.28
N ALA A 262 -5.45 8.37 20.52
CA ALA A 262 -5.69 9.81 20.69
C ALA A 262 -6.27 10.47 19.42
N LYS A 263 -5.77 10.11 18.23
CA LYS A 263 -6.31 10.56 16.93
C LYS A 263 -7.76 10.14 16.71
N GLU A 264 -8.08 8.87 17.00
CA GLU A 264 -9.46 8.38 16.86
C GLU A 264 -10.43 9.15 17.76
N MET A 265 -10.04 9.38 19.03
CA MET A 265 -10.86 10.15 19.98
C MET A 265 -11.04 11.60 19.51
N ALA A 266 -9.98 12.24 19.01
CA ALA A 266 -10.05 13.60 18.49
C ALA A 266 -10.99 13.69 17.27
N ALA A 267 -10.91 12.74 16.34
CA ALA A 267 -11.77 12.68 15.16
C ALA A 267 -13.23 12.40 15.53
N ARG A 268 -13.49 11.56 16.54
CA ARG A 268 -14.82 11.31 17.07
C ARG A 268 -15.45 12.56 17.70
N GLN A 269 -14.69 13.30 18.49
CA GLN A 269 -15.18 14.55 19.07
C GLN A 269 -15.44 15.59 17.97
N ALA A 270 -14.57 15.68 16.96
CA ALA A 270 -14.78 16.54 15.81
C ALA A 270 -16.01 16.15 14.98
N TRP A 271 -16.29 14.87 14.79
CA TRP A 271 -17.48 14.36 14.12
C TRP A 271 -18.78 14.84 14.79
N ASN A 272 -18.82 14.74 16.13
CA ASN A 272 -19.95 15.20 16.93
C ASN A 272 -20.07 16.74 16.91
N SER A 273 -18.96 17.46 17.06
CA SER A 273 -18.90 18.92 17.04
C SER A 273 -19.37 19.51 15.71
N MET A 274 -19.04 18.85 14.61
CA MET A 274 -19.45 19.26 13.27
C MET A 274 -20.90 18.87 12.91
N GLY A 275 -21.58 18.09 13.76
CA GLY A 275 -22.95 17.63 13.51
C GLY A 275 -23.07 16.69 12.31
N TRP A 276 -22.03 15.91 11.99
CA TRP A 276 -22.03 15.02 10.83
C TRP A 276 -22.74 13.68 11.08
N GLY A 277 -23.21 13.46 12.31
CA GLY A 277 -24.04 12.33 12.73
C GLY A 277 -23.92 12.10 14.24
N HIS A 278 -24.81 11.29 14.82
CA HIS A 278 -24.73 10.87 16.22
C HIS A 278 -24.04 9.49 16.29
N LEU A 279 -22.87 9.44 16.92
CA LEU A 279 -22.17 8.18 17.20
C LEU A 279 -22.66 7.64 18.54
N PRO A 280 -23.05 6.35 18.66
CA PRO A 280 -23.53 5.80 19.92
C PRO A 280 -22.42 5.87 20.98
N ASP A 281 -22.69 6.51 22.11
CA ASP A 281 -21.78 6.52 23.26
C ASP A 281 -21.46 5.08 23.70
N GLN A 282 -20.19 4.82 24.01
CA GLN A 282 -19.73 3.53 24.52
C GLN A 282 -20.08 3.37 25.99
#